data_AF-A0A367RFC5-F1
#
_entry.id   AF-A0A367RFC5-F1
#
_cell.length_a   1.000
_cell.length_b   1.000
_cell.length_c   1.000
_cell.angle_alpha   90.00
_cell.angle_beta   90.00
_cell.angle_gamma   90.00
#
_symmetry.space_group_name_H-M   'P 1'
#
loop_
_entity.id
_entity.type
_entity.pdbx_description
1 polymer ?
#
loop_
_entity_poly.entity_id
_entity_poly.type
_entity_poly.pdbx_seq_one_letter_code
_entity_poly.pdbx_strand_id
1 'polypeptide(L)'
;MTSLSEEISKKLNIYNKNYTEYTKCLVRDKEIILDGKPEEKVRQFFIYFLINQSGLFPNEIDIKVESNNHDIELYKTVKNKNFKPYYSPLMIVEVKREEENLHNHEKQLERYLTNSCSEIGILYNYHQIIAYLKKDAVFTSRYLKSLGDIPPLILQISNSTQNDLLDFEKAVNGNFDSFNYLAKKYGKYALNTITFRLKGGQLPIAGCFFRFKDNKVYYDIYGKFCKKQQSFNYQDFEKLVSITY
;
A
#
# COMPACT_ATOMS: atom_id res chain seq x y z
N MET A 1 24.75 22.35 -8.75
CA MET A 1 23.78 21.23 -8.70
C MET A 1 24.02 20.40 -9.95
N THR A 2 24.13 19.08 -9.84
CA THR A 2 24.17 18.17 -11.00
C THR A 2 22.82 18.19 -11.69
N SER A 3 22.81 18.24 -13.03
CA SER A 3 21.56 18.17 -13.80
C SER A 3 20.90 16.79 -13.63
N LEU A 4 19.55 16.71 -13.64
CA LEU A 4 18.85 15.43 -13.57
C LEU A 4 19.31 14.46 -14.67
N SER A 5 19.57 14.99 -15.87
CA SER A 5 20.10 14.21 -16.99
C SER A 5 21.43 13.54 -16.66
N GLU A 6 22.38 14.25 -16.02
CA GLU A 6 23.65 13.64 -15.59
C GLU A 6 23.45 12.56 -14.52
N GLU A 7 22.57 12.79 -13.55
CA GLU A 7 22.26 11.82 -12.51
C GLU A 7 21.61 10.55 -13.09
N ILE A 8 20.68 10.72 -14.02
CA ILE A 8 19.99 9.64 -14.72
C ILE A 8 20.98 8.82 -15.54
N SER A 9 21.87 9.44 -16.31
CA SER A 9 22.89 8.72 -17.09
C SER A 9 23.87 7.94 -16.23
N LYS A 10 24.08 8.32 -14.97
CA LYS A 10 24.94 7.59 -14.02
C LYS A 10 24.23 6.43 -13.33
N LYS A 11 22.91 6.52 -13.13
CA LYS A 11 22.15 5.60 -12.27
C LYS A 11 21.26 4.63 -13.04
N LEU A 12 20.77 5.04 -14.21
CA LEU A 12 19.89 4.22 -15.04
C LEU A 12 20.68 3.59 -16.18
N ASN A 13 20.28 2.37 -16.56
CA ASN A 13 20.81 1.69 -17.74
C ASN A 13 20.14 2.25 -19.00
N ILE A 14 20.65 3.38 -19.48
CA ILE A 14 20.17 4.06 -20.68
C ILE A 14 20.83 3.45 -21.92
N TYR A 15 20.03 3.18 -22.94
CA TYR A 15 20.52 2.74 -24.24
C TYR A 15 19.76 3.44 -25.37
N ASN A 16 20.39 3.49 -26.54
CA ASN A 16 19.84 4.15 -27.72
C ASN A 16 19.31 3.13 -28.71
N LYS A 17 18.12 3.40 -29.25
CA LYS A 17 17.52 2.65 -30.37
C LYS A 17 16.95 3.64 -31.35
N ASN A 18 17.46 3.65 -32.58
CA ASN A 18 17.06 4.60 -33.64
C ASN A 18 17.12 6.08 -33.19
N TYR A 19 18.21 6.49 -32.53
CA TYR A 19 18.42 7.85 -32.02
C TYR A 19 17.43 8.30 -30.93
N THR A 20 16.76 7.35 -30.27
CA THR A 20 15.89 7.62 -29.12
C THR A 20 16.46 6.93 -27.88
N GLU A 21 16.51 7.66 -26.76
CA GLU A 21 16.94 7.16 -25.46
C GLU A 21 15.83 6.33 -24.78
N TYR A 22 16.22 5.13 -24.36
CA TYR A 22 15.37 4.21 -23.62
C TYR A 22 16.01 3.79 -22.30
N THR A 23 15.16 3.41 -21.36
CA THR A 23 15.57 2.68 -20.15
C THR A 23 14.55 1.58 -19.86
N LYS A 24 14.94 0.61 -19.03
CA LYS A 24 14.00 -0.38 -18.49
C LYS A 24 13.43 0.13 -17.17
N CYS A 25 12.12 0.19 -17.07
CA CYS A 25 11.43 0.52 -15.83
C CYS A 25 11.81 -0.48 -14.73
N LEU A 26 12.37 0.01 -13.62
CA LEU A 26 12.90 -0.86 -12.56
C LEU A 26 11.81 -1.70 -11.85
N VAL A 27 10.54 -1.28 -11.91
CA VAL A 27 9.41 -1.98 -11.26
C VAL A 27 8.59 -2.79 -12.26
N ARG A 28 8.32 -2.24 -13.46
CA ARG A 28 7.38 -2.84 -14.43
C ARG A 28 8.04 -3.78 -15.44
N ASP A 29 9.37 -3.83 -15.47
CA ASP A 29 10.16 -4.59 -16.45
C ASP A 29 9.84 -4.23 -17.92
N LYS A 30 9.40 -2.99 -18.16
CA LYS A 30 9.02 -2.47 -19.49
C LYS A 30 10.06 -1.47 -19.99
N GLU A 31 10.33 -1.50 -21.30
CA GLU A 31 11.11 -0.47 -21.99
C GLU A 31 10.31 0.84 -22.00
N ILE A 32 10.98 1.95 -21.66
CA ILE A 32 10.41 3.29 -21.54
C ILE A 32 11.28 4.26 -22.31
N ILE A 33 10.63 5.08 -23.15
CA ILE A 33 11.25 6.21 -23.85
C ILE A 33 11.49 7.34 -22.83
N LEU A 34 12.73 7.82 -22.74
CA LEU A 34 13.08 8.98 -21.90
C LEU A 34 13.02 10.30 -22.66
N ASP A 35 13.27 10.27 -23.98
CA ASP A 35 13.21 11.46 -24.82
C ASP A 35 11.80 12.05 -24.89
N GLY A 36 11.71 13.37 -24.71
CA GLY A 36 10.43 14.08 -24.71
C GLY A 36 9.52 13.76 -23.52
N LYS A 37 9.98 12.99 -22.51
CA LYS A 37 9.23 12.66 -21.29
C LYS A 37 9.97 13.10 -20.03
N PRO A 38 10.07 14.42 -19.77
CA PRO A 38 10.81 14.96 -18.62
C PRO A 38 10.30 14.47 -17.26
N GLU A 39 8.98 14.24 -17.12
CA GLU A 39 8.41 13.72 -15.88
C GLU A 39 8.79 12.25 -15.63
N GLU A 40 8.93 11.46 -16.68
CA GLU A 40 9.35 10.05 -16.58
C GLU A 40 10.80 9.94 -16.09
N LYS A 41 11.66 10.88 -16.49
CA LYS A 41 13.02 11.02 -15.96
C LYS A 41 13.01 11.18 -14.43
N VAL A 42 12.19 12.11 -13.92
CA VAL A 42 12.01 12.33 -12.47
C VAL A 42 11.45 11.07 -11.79
N ARG A 43 10.45 10.43 -12.39
CA ARG A 43 9.83 9.19 -11.89
C ARG A 43 10.84 8.07 -11.73
N GLN A 44 11.64 7.78 -12.76
CA GLN A 44 12.63 6.71 -12.72
C GLN A 44 13.75 7.01 -11.73
N PHE A 45 14.17 8.28 -11.59
CA PHE A 45 15.14 8.66 -10.57
C PHE A 45 14.62 8.43 -9.15
N PHE A 46 13.35 8.78 -8.88
CA PHE A 46 12.73 8.51 -7.58
C PHE A 46 12.63 7.01 -7.29
N ILE A 47 12.21 6.21 -8.28
CA ILE A 47 12.13 4.76 -8.16
C ILE A 47 13.52 4.15 -7.92
N TYR A 48 14.56 4.65 -8.60
CA TYR A 48 15.93 4.20 -8.37
C TYR A 48 16.35 4.41 -6.91
N PHE A 49 16.03 5.57 -6.33
CA PHE A 49 16.28 5.82 -4.91
C PHE A 49 15.54 4.81 -4.03
N LEU A 50 14.24 4.58 -4.27
CA LEU A 50 13.45 3.64 -3.49
C LEU A 50 14.04 2.23 -3.52
N ILE A 51 14.44 1.75 -4.69
CA ILE A 51 14.92 0.37 -4.87
C ILE A 51 16.36 0.19 -4.36
N ASN A 52 17.25 1.13 -4.67
CA ASN A 52 18.69 0.92 -4.51
C ASN A 52 19.30 1.67 -3.33
N GLN A 53 18.62 2.68 -2.78
CA GLN A 53 19.21 3.61 -1.81
C GLN A 53 18.40 3.75 -0.51
N SER A 54 17.10 3.50 -0.54
CA SER A 54 16.24 3.68 0.65
C SER A 54 16.49 2.65 1.75
N GLY A 55 17.01 1.46 1.40
CA GLY A 55 17.13 0.31 2.29
C GLY A 55 15.80 -0.36 2.67
N LEU A 56 14.66 0.13 2.17
CA LEU A 56 13.33 -0.40 2.50
C LEU A 56 12.84 -1.48 1.53
N PHE A 57 13.27 -1.41 0.26
CA PHE A 57 12.83 -2.32 -0.78
C PHE A 57 13.75 -3.56 -0.85
N PRO A 58 13.23 -4.79 -1.10
CA PRO A 58 11.80 -5.17 -1.17
C PRO A 58 11.26 -5.68 0.18
N ASN A 59 12.01 -5.51 1.28
CA ASN A 59 11.71 -6.21 2.53
C ASN A 59 10.56 -5.56 3.33
N GLU A 60 10.41 -4.25 3.23
CA GLU A 60 9.40 -3.48 3.96
C GLU A 60 8.34 -2.87 3.03
N ILE A 61 8.70 -2.49 1.80
CA ILE A 61 7.78 -1.86 0.86
C ILE A 61 7.66 -2.59 -0.48
N ASP A 62 6.44 -2.62 -0.99
CA ASP A 62 6.10 -2.92 -2.38
C ASP A 62 5.83 -1.61 -3.12
N ILE A 63 6.22 -1.53 -4.40
CA ILE A 63 6.06 -0.33 -5.24
C ILE A 63 5.09 -0.65 -6.37
N LYS A 64 4.10 0.21 -6.58
CA LYS A 64 3.30 0.24 -7.82
C LYS A 64 3.57 1.55 -8.57
N VAL A 65 3.59 1.46 -9.90
CA VAL A 65 3.86 2.60 -10.79
C VAL A 65 2.68 2.75 -11.74
N GLU A 66 2.19 3.98 -11.90
CA GLU A 66 1.03 4.33 -12.73
C GLU A 66 -0.23 3.50 -12.37
N SER A 67 -0.54 3.44 -11.08
CA SER A 67 -1.66 2.69 -10.51
C SER A 67 -2.70 3.66 -9.95
N ASN A 68 -4.00 3.40 -10.18
CA ASN A 68 -5.10 4.24 -9.68
C ASN A 68 -4.99 5.74 -10.03
N ASN A 69 -4.40 6.07 -11.19
CA ASN A 69 -4.07 7.44 -11.63
C ASN A 69 -3.01 8.16 -10.76
N HIS A 70 -2.28 7.43 -9.93
CA HIS A 70 -1.14 7.92 -9.17
C HIS A 70 0.15 7.51 -9.88
N ASP A 71 1.18 8.36 -9.80
CA ASP A 71 2.48 8.05 -10.41
C ASP A 71 3.16 6.88 -9.72
N ILE A 72 3.23 6.93 -8.39
CA ILE A 72 3.83 5.88 -7.56
C ILE A 72 3.00 5.70 -6.29
N GLU A 73 2.69 4.44 -5.97
CA GLU A 73 2.09 4.05 -4.70
C GLU A 73 3.04 3.11 -3.96
N LEU A 74 3.26 3.37 -2.66
CA LEU A 74 4.03 2.47 -1.79
C LEU A 74 3.09 1.73 -0.86
N TYR A 75 3.27 0.42 -0.77
CA TYR A 75 2.52 -0.48 0.11
C TYR A 75 3.47 -1.21 1.04
N LYS A 76 2.94 -1.77 2.15
CA LYS A 76 3.72 -2.74 2.93
C LYS A 76 3.92 -4.01 2.12
N THR A 77 5.09 -4.60 2.25
CA THR A 77 5.36 -5.92 1.67
C THR A 77 4.46 -6.97 2.30
N VAL A 78 3.85 -7.82 1.48
CA VAL A 78 3.02 -8.93 1.96
C VAL A 78 3.90 -10.02 2.57
N LYS A 79 3.95 -10.10 3.90
CA LYS A 79 4.76 -11.09 4.64
C LYS A 79 4.09 -12.48 4.72
N ASN A 80 2.75 -12.56 4.62
CA ASN A 80 2.00 -13.81 4.70
C ASN A 80 0.90 -13.86 3.63
N LYS A 81 0.92 -14.88 2.76
CA LYS A 81 -0.05 -15.02 1.65
C LYS A 81 -1.49 -15.25 2.12
N ASN A 82 -1.67 -15.80 3.32
CA ASN A 82 -2.99 -16.01 3.93
C ASN A 82 -3.46 -14.79 4.75
N PHE A 83 -2.58 -13.81 4.99
CA PHE A 83 -2.93 -12.56 5.65
C PHE A 83 -2.58 -11.39 4.73
N LYS A 84 -3.50 -11.14 3.80
CA LYS A 84 -3.42 -10.07 2.82
C LYS A 84 -4.74 -9.29 2.81
N PRO A 85 -5.17 -8.68 3.92
CA PRO A 85 -6.33 -7.80 3.90
C PRO A 85 -6.02 -6.57 3.03
N TYR A 86 -7.07 -5.85 2.66
CA TYR A 86 -6.95 -4.59 1.94
C TYR A 86 -6.22 -3.58 2.84
N TYR A 87 -5.17 -2.99 2.28
CA TYR A 87 -4.46 -1.87 2.87
C TYR A 87 -4.48 -0.70 1.91
N SER A 88 -4.76 0.49 2.43
CA SER A 88 -4.46 1.74 1.73
C SER A 88 -2.95 1.83 1.43
N PRO A 89 -2.55 2.57 0.38
CA PRO A 89 -1.14 2.94 0.21
C PRO A 89 -0.59 3.57 1.50
N LEU A 90 0.65 3.24 1.85
CA LEU A 90 1.38 3.93 2.92
C LEU A 90 1.71 5.35 2.49
N MET A 91 2.02 5.50 1.21
CA MET A 91 2.45 6.74 0.61
C MET A 91 2.02 6.78 -0.84
N ILE A 92 1.56 7.94 -1.28
CA ILE A 92 1.40 8.27 -2.69
C ILE A 92 2.46 9.30 -3.05
N VAL A 93 3.13 9.11 -4.18
CA VAL A 93 4.07 10.09 -4.72
C VAL A 93 3.53 10.54 -6.06
N GLU A 94 3.40 11.84 -6.21
CA GLU A 94 3.10 12.51 -7.47
C GLU A 94 4.35 13.24 -7.92
N VAL A 95 4.80 12.92 -9.14
CA VAL A 95 5.99 13.51 -9.73
C VAL A 95 5.61 14.58 -10.73
N LYS A 96 6.46 15.60 -10.86
CA LYS A 96 6.34 16.65 -11.87
C LYS A 96 7.68 16.87 -12.55
N ARG A 97 7.67 17.62 -13.66
CA ARG A 97 8.87 18.03 -14.39
C ARG A 97 9.71 19.00 -13.55
N GLU A 98 11.01 19.08 -13.80
CA GLU A 98 11.95 19.88 -13.00
C GLU A 98 11.54 21.35 -12.87
N GLU A 99 10.99 21.92 -13.93
CA GLU A 99 10.59 23.32 -14.05
C GLU A 99 9.22 23.63 -13.40
N GLU A 100 8.45 22.62 -12.99
CA GLU A 100 7.11 22.81 -12.44
C GLU A 100 7.12 23.32 -11.00
N ASN A 101 6.23 24.27 -10.70
CA ASN A 101 5.98 24.70 -9.32
C ASN A 101 5.06 23.69 -8.62
N LEU A 102 5.60 22.97 -7.63
CA LEU A 102 4.87 21.92 -6.92
C LEU A 102 3.59 22.40 -6.22
N HIS A 103 3.50 23.65 -5.76
CA HIS A 103 2.29 24.15 -5.07
C HIS A 103 1.03 24.11 -5.93
N ASN A 104 1.19 24.20 -7.26
CA ASN A 104 0.04 24.11 -8.18
C ASN A 104 -0.64 22.74 -8.14
N HIS A 105 0.05 21.72 -7.61
CA HIS A 105 -0.38 20.32 -7.61
C HIS A 105 -0.80 19.82 -6.23
N GLU A 106 -0.78 20.69 -5.21
CA GLU A 106 -1.17 20.37 -3.82
C GLU A 106 -2.60 19.80 -3.74
N LYS A 107 -3.59 20.50 -4.31
CA LYS A 107 -4.99 20.06 -4.29
C LYS A 107 -5.20 18.72 -5.00
N GLN A 108 -4.41 18.42 -6.03
CA GLN A 108 -4.47 17.14 -6.72
C GLN A 108 -4.01 16.03 -5.78
N LEU A 109 -2.87 16.21 -5.11
CA LEU A 109 -2.34 15.24 -4.15
C LEU A 109 -3.28 15.05 -2.94
N GLU A 110 -3.79 16.12 -2.34
CA GLU A 110 -4.75 16.01 -1.22
C GLU A 110 -5.99 15.18 -1.57
N ARG A 111 -6.51 15.34 -2.79
CA ARG A 111 -7.61 14.53 -3.31
C ARG A 111 -7.23 13.05 -3.42
N TYR A 112 -6.03 12.75 -3.92
CA TYR A 112 -5.53 11.38 -3.99
C TYR A 112 -5.37 10.75 -2.60
N LEU A 113 -4.80 11.47 -1.65
CA LEU A 113 -4.66 11.02 -0.26
C LEU A 113 -6.03 10.79 0.40
N THR A 114 -6.99 11.67 0.17
CA THR A 114 -8.34 11.54 0.71
C THR A 114 -9.06 10.31 0.15
N ASN A 115 -9.04 10.11 -1.16
CA ASN A 115 -9.75 9.01 -1.82
C ASN A 115 -9.14 7.63 -1.54
N SER A 116 -7.81 7.57 -1.41
CA SER A 116 -7.08 6.34 -1.11
C SER A 116 -7.01 6.02 0.38
N CYS A 117 -7.39 6.98 1.25
CA CYS A 117 -7.12 6.97 2.67
C CYS A 117 -5.62 6.81 3.01
N SER A 118 -4.72 7.29 2.14
CA SER A 118 -3.28 7.34 2.42
C SER A 118 -2.98 8.48 3.39
N GLU A 119 -2.07 8.23 4.34
CA GLU A 119 -1.67 9.20 5.35
C GLU A 119 -0.47 10.05 4.94
N ILE A 120 0.31 9.59 3.95
CA ILE A 120 1.48 10.31 3.43
C ILE A 120 1.33 10.57 1.93
N GLY A 121 1.60 11.81 1.53
CA GLY A 121 1.81 12.20 0.15
C GLY A 121 3.17 12.87 -0.06
N ILE A 122 3.77 12.67 -1.22
CA ILE A 122 4.98 13.38 -1.65
C ILE A 122 4.71 14.06 -2.99
N LEU A 123 4.99 15.35 -3.07
CA LEU A 123 5.20 16.04 -4.35
C LEU A 123 6.70 16.11 -4.64
N TYR A 124 7.10 15.73 -5.84
CA TYR A 124 8.51 15.65 -6.21
C TYR A 124 8.78 16.12 -7.65
N ASN A 125 9.73 17.03 -7.83
CA ASN A 125 10.19 17.49 -9.15
C ASN A 125 11.72 17.42 -9.29
N TYR A 126 12.37 16.46 -8.63
CA TYR A 126 13.83 16.38 -8.50
C TYR A 126 14.48 17.45 -7.60
N HIS A 127 14.17 18.73 -7.78
CA HIS A 127 14.76 19.83 -7.02
C HIS A 127 14.12 20.03 -5.64
N GLN A 128 12.82 19.78 -5.53
CA GLN A 128 12.04 19.98 -4.33
C GLN A 128 11.30 18.70 -3.97
N ILE A 129 11.18 18.47 -2.66
CA ILE A 129 10.40 17.37 -2.09
C ILE A 129 9.49 18.00 -1.04
N ILE A 130 8.18 17.93 -1.24
CA ILE A 130 7.20 18.41 -0.27
C ILE A 130 6.43 17.19 0.26
N ALA A 131 6.51 16.98 1.56
CA ALA A 131 5.77 15.94 2.25
C ALA A 131 4.48 16.48 2.83
N TYR A 132 3.38 15.78 2.55
CA TYR A 132 2.05 16.00 3.09
C TYR A 132 1.72 14.87 4.05
N LEU A 133 1.41 15.23 5.31
CA LEU A 133 1.09 14.28 6.36
C LEU A 133 -0.33 14.54 6.86
N LYS A 134 -1.16 13.50 6.84
CA LYS A 134 -2.51 13.54 7.39
C LYS A 134 -2.47 13.20 8.87
N LYS A 135 -2.97 14.09 9.72
CA LYS A 135 -3.19 13.82 11.14
C LYS A 135 -4.54 14.40 11.55
N ASP A 136 -5.37 13.60 12.23
CA ASP A 136 -6.68 14.02 12.73
C ASP A 136 -7.56 14.69 11.66
N ALA A 137 -7.54 14.12 10.44
CA ALA A 137 -8.23 14.62 9.24
C ALA A 137 -7.74 15.97 8.66
N VAL A 138 -6.64 16.52 9.16
CA VAL A 138 -5.99 17.73 8.64
C VAL A 138 -4.67 17.36 7.95
N PHE A 139 -4.41 17.95 6.78
CA PHE A 139 -3.13 17.83 6.10
C PHE A 139 -2.18 18.93 6.57
N THR A 140 -0.94 18.54 6.83
CA THR A 140 0.17 19.46 7.08
C THR A 140 1.27 19.19 6.07
N SER A 141 1.91 20.24 5.56
CA SER A 141 2.97 20.12 4.57
C SER A 141 4.31 20.60 5.12
N ARG A 142 5.41 19.97 4.68
CA ARG A 142 6.77 20.42 4.97
C ARG A 142 7.72 20.07 3.85
N TYR A 143 8.74 20.90 3.66
CA TYR A 143 9.85 20.61 2.76
C TYR A 143 10.79 19.57 3.38
N LEU A 144 11.19 18.59 2.59
CA LEU A 144 12.27 17.67 2.94
C LEU A 144 13.58 18.18 2.34
N LYS A 145 14.69 17.90 3.01
CA LYS A 145 16.03 18.34 2.56
C LYS A 145 16.62 17.37 1.55
N SER A 146 16.24 16.10 1.64
CA SER A 146 16.72 15.05 0.73
C SER A 146 15.73 13.89 0.64
N LEU A 147 15.92 13.03 -0.38
CA LEU A 147 15.17 11.77 -0.48
C LEU A 147 15.41 10.86 0.74
N GLY A 148 16.57 10.97 1.40
CA GLY A 148 16.89 10.24 2.63
C GLY A 148 15.98 10.56 3.83
N ASP A 149 15.21 11.64 3.76
CA ASP A 149 14.22 11.99 4.79
C ASP A 149 12.88 11.24 4.62
N ILE A 150 12.69 10.52 3.50
CA ILE A 150 11.46 9.78 3.19
C ILE A 150 11.34 8.46 3.98
N PRO A 151 12.38 7.59 4.08
CA PRO A 151 12.27 6.33 4.80
C PRO A 151 11.79 6.47 6.26
N PRO A 152 12.25 7.45 7.07
CA PRO A 152 11.73 7.66 8.41
C PRO A 152 10.21 7.94 8.46
N LEU A 153 9.65 8.63 7.45
CA LEU A 153 8.21 8.88 7.36
C LEU A 153 7.42 7.57 7.20
N ILE A 154 7.90 6.69 6.32
CA ILE A 154 7.26 5.39 6.05
C ILE A 154 7.29 4.51 7.31
N LEU A 155 8.42 4.47 8.02
CA LEU A 155 8.62 3.62 9.19
C LEU A 155 7.77 4.05 10.40
N GLN A 156 7.48 5.35 10.56
CA GLN A 156 6.62 5.84 11.65
C GLN A 156 5.20 5.26 11.57
N ILE A 157 4.66 5.11 10.36
CA ILE A 157 3.30 4.58 10.13
C ILE A 157 3.29 3.05 10.10
N SER A 158 4.43 2.41 9.84
CA SER A 158 4.47 0.96 9.66
C SER A 158 4.19 0.14 10.93
N ASN A 159 4.35 0.72 12.12
CA ASN A 159 4.30 0.01 13.40
C ASN A 159 2.94 -0.61 13.76
N SER A 160 1.82 -0.12 13.22
CA SER A 160 0.48 -0.62 13.57
C SER A 160 0.17 -2.04 13.06
N THR A 161 0.85 -2.51 12.00
CA THR A 161 0.50 -3.77 11.31
C THR A 161 1.28 -4.99 11.81
N GLN A 162 2.40 -4.80 12.52
CA GLN A 162 3.07 -5.93 13.18
C GLN A 162 2.13 -6.58 14.22
N ASN A 163 1.34 -5.78 14.92
CA ASN A 163 0.33 -6.28 15.86
C ASN A 163 -0.76 -7.11 15.15
N ASP A 164 -1.21 -6.68 13.96
CA ASP A 164 -2.24 -7.40 13.22
C ASP A 164 -1.77 -8.80 12.76
N LEU A 165 -0.52 -8.93 12.33
CA LEU A 165 0.04 -10.22 11.93
C LEU A 165 0.19 -11.17 13.13
N LEU A 166 0.61 -10.65 14.30
CA LEU A 166 0.68 -11.42 15.53
C LEU A 166 -0.70 -11.91 15.97
N ASP A 167 -1.73 -11.07 15.89
CA ASP A 167 -3.11 -11.48 16.15
C ASP A 167 -3.60 -12.49 15.11
N PHE A 168 -3.19 -12.36 13.84
CA PHE A 168 -3.52 -13.34 12.81
C PHE A 168 -2.95 -14.72 13.16
N GLU A 169 -1.68 -14.79 13.56
CA GLU A 169 -1.04 -16.04 13.97
C GLU A 169 -1.71 -16.66 15.20
N LYS A 170 -2.08 -15.86 16.20
CA LYS A 170 -2.86 -16.34 17.36
C LYS A 170 -4.22 -16.89 16.94
N ALA A 171 -4.93 -16.20 16.05
CA ALA A 171 -6.25 -16.63 15.56
C ALA A 171 -6.17 -17.91 14.71
N VAL A 172 -5.10 -18.09 13.92
CA VAL A 172 -4.81 -19.34 13.21
C VAL A 172 -4.57 -20.50 14.16
N ASN A 173 -4.04 -20.22 15.35
CA ASN A 173 -3.90 -21.19 16.44
C ASN A 173 -5.15 -21.30 17.34
N GLY A 174 -6.29 -20.78 16.90
CA GLY A 174 -7.58 -20.95 17.58
C GLY A 174 -7.91 -19.91 18.66
N ASN A 175 -7.11 -18.85 18.80
CA ASN A 175 -7.45 -17.75 19.71
C ASN A 175 -8.65 -16.95 19.17
N PHE A 176 -9.78 -17.03 19.88
CA PHE A 176 -11.01 -16.35 19.47
C PHE A 176 -10.94 -14.82 19.64
N ASP A 177 -10.26 -14.30 20.67
CA ASP A 177 -10.18 -12.85 20.89
C ASP A 177 -9.43 -12.14 19.77
N SER A 178 -8.31 -12.72 19.33
CA SER A 178 -7.59 -12.24 18.15
C SER A 178 -8.42 -12.37 16.87
N PHE A 179 -9.18 -13.47 16.71
CA PHE A 179 -10.14 -13.58 15.60
C PHE A 179 -11.20 -12.47 15.63
N ASN A 180 -11.80 -12.22 16.80
CA ASN A 180 -12.81 -11.19 17.02
C ASN A 180 -12.26 -9.79 16.70
N TYR A 181 -11.04 -9.48 17.18
CA TYR A 181 -10.34 -8.24 16.85
C TYR A 181 -10.19 -8.06 15.34
N LEU A 182 -9.63 -9.05 14.64
CA LEU A 182 -9.40 -8.98 13.20
C LEU A 182 -10.70 -8.94 12.39
N ALA A 183 -11.70 -9.71 12.79
CA ALA A 183 -13.00 -9.75 12.12
C ALA A 183 -13.78 -8.44 12.30
N LYS A 184 -13.69 -7.78 13.45
CA LYS A 184 -14.22 -6.42 13.63
C LYS A 184 -13.51 -5.40 12.75
N LYS A 185 -12.18 -5.53 12.61
CA LYS A 185 -11.34 -4.61 11.84
C LYS A 185 -11.52 -4.78 10.33
N TYR A 186 -11.43 -6.01 9.83
CA TYR A 186 -11.38 -6.32 8.39
C TYR A 186 -12.70 -6.88 7.83
N GLY A 187 -13.51 -7.53 8.67
CA GLY A 187 -14.72 -8.23 8.26
C GLY A 187 -15.99 -7.38 8.27
N LYS A 188 -15.93 -6.10 8.67
CA LYS A 188 -17.11 -5.22 8.75
C LYS A 188 -17.78 -4.98 7.39
N TYR A 189 -17.00 -4.96 6.32
CA TYR A 189 -17.46 -4.71 4.95
C TYR A 189 -17.05 -5.86 4.03
N ALA A 190 -17.63 -5.93 2.83
CA ALA A 190 -17.30 -6.96 1.83
C ALA A 190 -15.94 -6.77 1.12
N LEU A 191 -15.12 -5.83 1.59
CA LEU A 191 -13.81 -5.56 1.00
C LEU A 191 -12.79 -6.68 1.29
N ASN A 192 -12.96 -7.38 2.41
CA ASN A 192 -12.14 -8.54 2.75
C ASN A 192 -13.02 -9.78 2.88
N THR A 193 -12.44 -10.92 2.53
CA THR A 193 -12.97 -12.24 2.81
C THR A 193 -12.20 -12.82 3.99
N ILE A 194 -12.93 -13.26 5.02
CA ILE A 194 -12.35 -13.95 6.17
C ILE A 194 -12.73 -15.42 6.06
N THR A 195 -11.72 -16.27 5.92
CA THR A 195 -11.90 -17.73 5.88
C THR A 195 -11.55 -18.32 7.24
N PHE A 196 -12.46 -19.09 7.82
CA PHE A 196 -12.31 -19.67 9.16
C PHE A 196 -12.89 -21.08 9.22
N ARG A 197 -12.62 -21.81 10.31
CA ARG A 197 -13.18 -23.14 10.59
C ARG A 197 -13.93 -23.15 11.91
N LEU A 198 -14.96 -23.98 11.96
CA LEU A 198 -15.74 -24.28 13.15
C LEU A 198 -15.51 -25.73 13.57
N LYS A 199 -15.59 -25.99 14.87
CA LYS A 199 -15.50 -27.33 15.44
C LYS A 199 -16.60 -28.21 14.85
N GLY A 200 -16.23 -29.41 14.42
CA GLY A 200 -17.15 -30.34 13.75
C GLY A 200 -17.46 -30.01 12.29
N GLY A 201 -16.99 -28.88 11.75
CA GLY A 201 -17.09 -28.54 10.34
C GLY A 201 -16.00 -29.21 9.50
N GLN A 202 -16.39 -29.79 8.36
CA GLN A 202 -15.44 -30.46 7.46
C GLN A 202 -14.65 -29.47 6.58
N LEU A 203 -15.28 -28.36 6.17
CA LEU A 203 -14.69 -27.40 5.22
C LEU A 203 -14.57 -25.99 5.83
N PRO A 204 -13.55 -25.21 5.45
CA PRO A 204 -13.47 -23.80 5.80
C PRO A 204 -14.64 -22.99 5.23
N ILE A 205 -15.05 -21.98 5.99
CA ILE A 205 -16.14 -21.07 5.67
C ILE A 205 -15.56 -19.72 5.30
N ALA A 206 -15.94 -19.19 4.14
CA ALA A 206 -15.59 -17.84 3.69
C ALA A 206 -16.74 -16.88 4.01
N GLY A 207 -16.48 -15.90 4.87
CA GLY A 207 -17.46 -14.92 5.33
C GLY A 207 -17.07 -13.46 5.10
N CYS A 208 -18.07 -12.58 5.13
CA CYS A 208 -17.94 -11.13 5.21
C CYS A 208 -19.08 -10.52 6.07
N PHE A 209 -19.08 -9.19 6.27
CA PHE A 209 -20.07 -8.46 7.07
C PHE A 209 -20.26 -8.99 8.51
N PHE A 210 -19.15 -9.27 9.17
CA PHE A 210 -19.13 -9.83 10.52
C PHE A 210 -19.75 -8.88 11.55
N ARG A 211 -20.59 -9.44 12.43
CA ARG A 211 -21.24 -8.76 13.56
C ARG A 211 -21.17 -9.64 14.80
N PHE A 212 -20.97 -9.02 15.95
CA PHE A 212 -20.80 -9.71 17.23
C PHE A 212 -21.90 -9.28 18.20
N LYS A 213 -22.68 -10.24 18.69
CA LYS A 213 -23.78 -9.98 19.64
C LYS A 213 -24.03 -11.22 20.49
N ASP A 214 -24.21 -11.05 21.80
CA ASP A 214 -24.66 -12.09 22.74
C ASP A 214 -23.93 -13.44 22.55
N ASN A 215 -22.59 -13.42 22.58
CA ASN A 215 -21.72 -14.59 22.41
C ASN A 215 -21.80 -15.29 21.04
N LYS A 216 -22.51 -14.69 20.07
CA LYS A 216 -22.59 -15.16 18.70
C LYS A 216 -21.85 -14.25 17.73
N VAL A 217 -21.31 -14.89 16.71
CA VAL A 217 -20.71 -14.24 15.54
C VAL A 217 -21.66 -14.46 14.38
N TYR A 218 -22.12 -13.36 13.80
CA TYR A 218 -22.97 -13.34 12.61
C TYR A 218 -22.13 -12.92 11.41
N TYR A 219 -22.34 -13.54 10.26
CA TYR A 219 -21.61 -13.24 9.03
C TYR A 219 -22.45 -13.62 7.81
N ASP A 220 -22.14 -13.01 6.68
CA ASP A 220 -22.72 -13.39 5.40
C ASP A 220 -21.71 -14.27 4.65
N ILE A 221 -22.18 -15.29 3.93
CA ILE A 221 -21.30 -16.13 3.11
C ILE A 221 -20.83 -15.33 1.89
N TYR A 222 -19.53 -15.35 1.62
CA TYR A 222 -18.97 -14.69 0.44
C TYR A 222 -19.29 -15.48 -0.84
N GLY A 223 -20.00 -14.88 -1.81
CA GLY A 223 -20.30 -15.50 -3.10
C GLY A 223 -21.71 -15.23 -3.66
N LYS A 224 -21.91 -15.57 -4.94
CA LYS A 224 -23.21 -15.45 -5.64
C LYS A 224 -24.16 -16.53 -5.10
N PHE A 225 -25.35 -16.12 -4.67
CA PHE A 225 -26.45 -16.98 -4.21
C PHE A 225 -26.38 -17.47 -2.76
N CYS A 226 -26.37 -16.56 -1.80
CA CYS A 226 -27.36 -16.50 -0.71
C CYS A 226 -26.99 -15.37 0.25
N LYS A 227 -27.80 -14.30 0.31
CA LYS A 227 -27.80 -13.32 1.40
C LYS A 227 -28.37 -13.93 2.69
N LYS A 228 -27.97 -15.16 3.03
CA LYS A 228 -28.36 -15.81 4.28
C LYS A 228 -27.26 -15.54 5.27
N GLN A 229 -27.54 -14.58 6.15
CA GLN A 229 -26.77 -14.41 7.36
C GLN A 229 -26.72 -15.75 8.09
N GLN A 230 -25.50 -16.18 8.40
CA GLN A 230 -25.20 -17.33 9.23
C GLN A 230 -24.73 -16.85 10.60
N SER A 231 -24.72 -17.76 11.57
CA SER A 231 -24.12 -17.48 12.87
C SER A 231 -23.51 -18.72 13.50
N PHE A 232 -22.54 -18.52 14.39
CA PHE A 232 -21.98 -19.56 15.24
C PHE A 232 -21.72 -19.00 16.65
N ASN A 233 -21.65 -19.85 17.67
CA ASN A 233 -21.27 -19.42 19.01
C ASN A 233 -19.75 -19.33 19.11
N TYR A 234 -19.21 -18.38 19.86
CA TYR A 234 -17.77 -18.22 20.03
C TYR A 234 -17.01 -19.52 20.40
N GLN A 235 -17.64 -20.41 21.19
CA GLN A 235 -17.08 -21.70 21.59
C GLN A 235 -16.89 -22.68 20.43
N ASP A 236 -17.66 -22.50 19.35
CA ASP A 236 -17.62 -23.33 18.15
C ASP A 236 -16.48 -22.93 17.22
N PHE A 237 -15.82 -21.79 17.46
CA PHE A 237 -14.63 -21.40 16.69
C PHE A 237 -13.51 -22.41 16.85
N GLU A 238 -12.96 -22.89 15.73
CA GLU A 238 -11.77 -23.75 15.71
C GLU A 238 -10.52 -22.91 15.46
N LYS A 239 -10.48 -22.20 14.32
CA LYS A 239 -9.34 -21.37 13.91
C LYS A 239 -9.66 -20.47 12.73
N LEU A 240 -8.86 -19.42 12.58
CA LEU A 240 -8.78 -18.62 11.37
C LEU A 240 -7.93 -19.34 10.32
N VAL A 241 -8.26 -19.17 9.05
CA VAL A 241 -7.50 -19.74 7.92
C VAL A 241 -6.84 -18.64 7.11
N SER A 242 -7.60 -17.60 6.73
CA SER A 242 -7.07 -16.48 5.96
C SER A 242 -7.92 -15.22 6.09
N ILE A 243 -7.29 -14.07 5.82
CA ILE A 243 -7.97 -12.80 5.57
C ILE A 243 -7.36 -12.23 4.28
N THR A 244 -8.17 -12.09 3.25
CA THR A 244 -7.72 -11.67 1.91
C THR A 244 -8.67 -10.68 1.28
N TYR A 245 -8.15 -9.68 0.56
CA TYR A 245 -8.94 -8.78 -0.28
C TYR A 245 -9.07 -9.27 -1.73
#